data_AF-A0A849T8U6-F1
#
_entry.id   AF-A0A849T8U6-F1
#
_cell.length_a   1.000
_cell.length_b   1.000
_cell.length_c   1.000
_cell.angle_alpha   90.00
_cell.angle_beta   90.00
_cell.angle_gamma   90.00
#
_symmetry.space_group_name_H-M   'P 1'
#
loop_
_entity.id
_entity.type
_entity.pdbx_description
1 polymer ?
#
loop_
_entity_poly.entity_id
_entity_poly.type
_entity_poly.pdbx_seq_one_letter_code
_entity_poly.pdbx_strand_id
1 'polypeptide(L)'
;MKSNFYKICVTLSLFFALNFLNAEDLIPGIEVKKVLENELLTQYLPSLEKLWGNCGASPESCLTFTDQSYYELNLPKKSLCFPNTKCGFYKCMEKNYQCESVGVNYFSKLAFPTCSAYEKNIQNLEFTKVGVEWVYTVMVCLQKGLIDECINNGRCAPPEINERKKVCDQITDFTLRYHPGCYINSGVGVCRLPIKDKMAIWKTVNPYLTTREKEEAKKVIFHCLKPKA
;
A
#
# COMPACT_ATOMS: atom_id res chain seq x y z
N MET A 1 -45.64 -33.46 27.38
CA MET A 1 -44.60 -32.38 27.44
C MET A 1 -43.45 -32.65 26.45
N LYS A 2 -43.71 -32.65 25.13
CA LYS A 2 -42.66 -32.86 24.09
C LYS A 2 -42.79 -31.91 22.89
N SER A 3 -43.58 -30.83 23.01
CA SER A 3 -43.90 -29.93 21.88
C SER A 3 -43.17 -28.57 21.90
N ASN A 4 -42.54 -28.20 23.03
CA ASN A 4 -41.92 -26.86 23.17
C ASN A 4 -40.40 -26.79 22.93
N PHE A 5 -39.71 -27.92 22.72
CA PHE A 5 -38.25 -27.90 22.49
C PHE A 5 -37.87 -27.65 21.02
N TYR A 6 -38.73 -27.99 20.06
CA TYR A 6 -38.41 -27.84 18.63
C TYR A 6 -38.54 -26.40 18.11
N LYS A 7 -39.33 -25.54 18.77
CA LYS A 7 -39.46 -24.11 18.37
C LYS A 7 -38.30 -23.22 18.84
N ILE A 8 -37.51 -23.67 19.82
CA ILE A 8 -36.38 -22.90 20.37
C ILE A 8 -35.09 -23.14 19.55
N CYS A 9 -34.90 -24.33 18.95
CA CYS A 9 -33.73 -24.57 18.09
C CYS A 9 -33.78 -23.87 16.73
N VAL A 10 -34.97 -23.70 16.15
CA VAL A 10 -35.09 -23.09 14.81
C VAL A 10 -34.91 -21.57 14.85
N THR A 11 -35.22 -20.92 15.97
CA THR A 11 -35.02 -19.47 16.14
C THR A 11 -33.58 -19.10 16.47
N LEU A 12 -32.79 -19.98 17.10
CA LEU A 12 -31.35 -19.76 17.32
C LEU A 12 -30.52 -19.95 16.03
N SER A 13 -30.99 -20.78 15.11
CA SER A 13 -30.29 -21.07 13.84
C SER A 13 -30.40 -19.93 12.82
N LEU A 14 -31.42 -19.08 12.92
CA LEU A 14 -31.57 -17.87 12.10
C LEU A 14 -30.72 -16.69 12.61
N PHE A 15 -30.28 -16.69 13.87
CA PHE A 15 -29.38 -15.66 14.42
C PHE A 15 -27.90 -15.90 14.09
N PHE A 16 -27.50 -17.13 13.80
CA PHE A 16 -26.13 -17.45 13.37
C PHE A 16 -25.90 -17.30 11.86
N ALA A 17 -26.96 -17.29 11.04
CA ALA A 17 -26.87 -17.11 9.59
C ALA A 17 -26.70 -15.65 9.14
N LEU A 18 -26.72 -14.67 10.06
CA LEU A 18 -26.63 -13.23 9.76
C LEU A 18 -25.29 -12.57 10.16
N ASN A 19 -24.30 -13.33 10.66
CA ASN A 19 -23.04 -12.78 11.16
C ASN A 19 -21.79 -13.36 10.46
N PHE A 20 -21.79 -13.39 9.14
CA PHE A 20 -20.56 -13.51 8.34
C PHE A 20 -20.31 -12.26 7.49
N LEU A 21 -20.69 -11.08 7.99
CA LEU A 21 -20.04 -9.85 7.53
C LEU A 21 -18.70 -9.77 8.25
N ASN A 22 -17.60 -9.87 7.51
CA ASN A 22 -16.30 -9.61 8.09
C ASN A 22 -16.31 -8.16 8.60
N ALA A 23 -15.73 -7.90 9.78
CA ALA A 23 -15.71 -6.56 10.35
C ALA A 23 -15.08 -5.52 9.39
N GLU A 24 -14.19 -5.95 8.48
CA GLU A 24 -13.63 -5.11 7.42
C GLU A 24 -14.68 -4.64 6.40
N ASP A 25 -15.70 -5.44 6.08
CA ASP A 25 -16.73 -5.10 5.09
C ASP A 25 -17.64 -3.94 5.55
N LEU A 26 -17.55 -3.55 6.82
CA LEU A 26 -18.27 -2.41 7.39
C LEU A 26 -17.51 -1.08 7.28
N ILE A 27 -16.23 -1.11 6.87
CA ILE A 27 -15.41 0.10 6.72
C ILE A 27 -15.79 0.83 5.42
N PRO A 28 -16.30 2.07 5.46
CA PRO A 28 -16.67 2.79 4.24
C PRO A 28 -15.45 3.03 3.33
N GLY A 29 -15.56 2.70 2.05
CA GLY A 29 -14.48 2.89 1.07
C GLY A 29 -13.49 1.73 0.98
N ILE A 30 -13.64 0.69 1.79
CA ILE A 30 -12.76 -0.48 1.77
C ILE A 30 -12.84 -1.27 0.46
N GLU A 31 -13.95 -1.14 -0.28
CA GLU A 31 -14.17 -1.77 -1.57
C GLU A 31 -13.10 -1.38 -2.61
N VAL A 32 -12.46 -0.23 -2.43
CA VAL A 32 -11.36 0.26 -3.26
C VAL A 32 -10.21 -0.73 -3.33
N LYS A 33 -9.99 -1.54 -2.29
CA LYS A 33 -8.89 -2.52 -2.27
C LYS A 33 -9.03 -3.53 -3.40
N LYS A 34 -10.24 -4.09 -3.56
CA LYS A 34 -10.55 -5.05 -4.62
C LYS A 34 -10.41 -4.44 -6.01
N VAL A 35 -10.82 -3.17 -6.16
CA VAL A 35 -10.66 -2.42 -7.42
C VAL A 35 -9.18 -2.27 -7.76
N LEU A 36 -8.36 -1.78 -6.83
CA LEU A 36 -6.93 -1.57 -7.03
C LEU A 36 -6.17 -2.88 -7.28
N GLU A 37 -6.51 -3.95 -6.56
CA GLU A 37 -5.92 -5.27 -6.76
C GLU A 37 -6.27 -5.84 -8.14
N ASN A 38 -7.52 -5.66 -8.59
CA ASN A 38 -7.91 -6.04 -9.95
C ASN A 38 -7.18 -5.21 -11.02
N GLU A 39 -7.03 -3.90 -10.83
CA GLU A 39 -6.25 -3.04 -11.74
C GLU A 39 -4.77 -3.44 -11.79
N LEU A 40 -4.19 -3.83 -10.65
CA LEU A 40 -2.84 -4.34 -10.59
C LEU A 40 -2.68 -5.60 -11.44
N LEU A 41 -3.62 -6.54 -11.36
CA LEU A 41 -3.60 -7.77 -12.15
C LEU A 41 -3.88 -7.54 -13.64
N THR A 42 -4.85 -6.68 -13.96
CA THR A 42 -5.37 -6.54 -15.32
C THR A 42 -4.65 -5.47 -16.15
N GLN A 43 -3.98 -4.50 -15.51
CA GLN A 43 -3.32 -3.39 -16.20
C GLN A 43 -1.83 -3.32 -15.89
N TYR A 44 -1.44 -3.43 -14.62
CA TYR A 44 -0.04 -3.26 -14.23
C TYR A 44 0.81 -4.51 -14.50
N LEU A 45 0.33 -5.70 -14.12
CA LEU A 45 1.04 -6.96 -14.36
C LEU A 45 1.36 -7.18 -15.85
N PRO A 46 0.45 -6.98 -16.81
CA PRO A 46 0.79 -7.08 -18.24
C PRO A 46 1.96 -6.18 -18.67
N SER A 47 2.11 -5.00 -18.06
CA SER A 47 3.25 -4.12 -18.34
C SER A 47 4.58 -4.72 -17.85
N LEU A 48 4.57 -5.42 -16.71
CA LEU A 48 5.72 -6.15 -16.18
C LEU A 48 6.00 -7.40 -17.02
N GLU A 49 4.97 -8.12 -17.45
CA GLU A 49 5.13 -9.32 -18.28
C GLU A 49 5.80 -9.01 -19.63
N LYS A 50 5.46 -7.85 -20.21
CA LYS A 50 6.09 -7.36 -21.45
C LYS A 50 7.62 -7.19 -21.29
N LEU A 51 8.08 -6.81 -20.11
CA LEU A 51 9.49 -6.59 -19.83
C LEU A 51 10.20 -7.89 -19.41
N TRP A 52 9.56 -8.68 -18.54
CA TRP A 52 10.22 -9.73 -17.77
C TRP A 52 9.70 -11.14 -18.05
N GLY A 53 8.83 -11.30 -19.04
CA GLY A 53 8.23 -12.58 -19.43
C GLY A 53 6.83 -12.78 -18.83
N ASN A 54 6.02 -13.60 -19.49
CA ASN A 54 4.60 -13.78 -19.18
C ASN A 54 4.35 -14.98 -18.23
N CYS A 55 3.26 -14.91 -17.45
CA CYS A 55 2.81 -15.88 -16.47
C CYS A 55 2.04 -17.09 -17.03
N GLY A 56 2.03 -17.25 -18.35
CA GLY A 56 1.24 -18.26 -19.02
C GLY A 56 -0.26 -17.93 -18.99
N ALA A 57 -1.08 -18.97 -18.86
CA ALA A 57 -2.53 -18.88 -19.05
C ALA A 57 -3.30 -18.18 -17.91
N SER A 58 -2.71 -18.06 -16.72
CA SER A 58 -3.31 -17.36 -15.57
C SER A 58 -2.30 -16.35 -14.99
N PRO A 59 -2.66 -15.07 -14.88
CA PRO A 59 -1.81 -14.03 -14.30
C PRO A 59 -1.38 -14.33 -12.85
N GLU A 60 -2.25 -14.99 -12.09
CA GLU A 60 -2.02 -15.35 -10.69
C GLU A 60 -0.99 -16.45 -10.50
N SER A 61 -0.67 -17.21 -11.55
CA SER A 61 0.27 -18.34 -11.47
C SER A 61 1.68 -17.92 -11.04
N CYS A 62 2.08 -16.68 -11.34
CA CYS A 62 3.37 -16.10 -10.92
C CYS A 62 3.33 -15.48 -9.53
N LEU A 63 2.15 -15.30 -8.95
CA LEU A 63 1.99 -14.60 -7.67
C LEU A 63 2.03 -15.58 -6.52
N THR A 64 2.98 -15.38 -5.62
CA THR A 64 3.09 -16.13 -4.38
C THR A 64 2.77 -15.20 -3.21
N PHE A 65 1.85 -15.61 -2.34
CA PHE A 65 1.54 -14.86 -1.12
C PHE A 65 2.47 -15.33 0.01
N THR A 66 3.42 -14.47 0.39
CA THR A 66 4.51 -14.80 1.30
C THR A 66 4.25 -14.21 2.69
N ASP A 67 4.50 -15.03 3.72
CA ASP A 67 4.36 -14.68 5.16
C ASP A 67 3.02 -14.04 5.52
N GLN A 68 1.97 -14.40 4.79
CA GLN A 68 0.62 -13.81 4.92
C GLN A 68 0.59 -12.28 4.84
N SER A 69 1.59 -11.65 4.22
CA SER A 69 1.78 -10.19 4.33
C SER A 69 2.03 -9.48 3.00
N TYR A 70 2.66 -10.12 2.02
CA TYR A 70 2.93 -9.52 0.71
C TYR A 70 2.89 -10.54 -0.42
N TYR A 71 2.82 -10.03 -1.65
CA TYR A 71 2.91 -10.84 -2.86
C TYR A 71 4.29 -10.70 -3.48
N GLU A 72 4.90 -11.82 -3.82
CA GLU A 72 6.07 -11.90 -4.71
C GLU A 72 5.60 -12.31 -6.10
N LEU A 73 6.04 -11.58 -7.12
CA LEU A 73 5.79 -11.90 -8.52
C LEU A 73 7.03 -12.55 -9.11
N ASN A 74 6.89 -13.80 -9.53
CA ASN A 74 7.97 -14.61 -10.10
C ASN A 74 7.78 -14.74 -11.62
N LEU A 75 8.28 -13.77 -12.38
CA LEU A 75 8.29 -13.81 -13.84
C LEU A 75 9.52 -14.60 -14.35
N PRO A 76 9.48 -15.16 -15.57
CA PRO A 76 10.58 -15.98 -16.11
C PRO A 76 11.96 -15.33 -16.05
N LYS A 77 12.06 -14.00 -16.22
CA LYS A 77 13.34 -13.29 -16.20
C LYS A 77 13.62 -12.55 -14.89
N LYS A 78 12.62 -12.42 -14.00
CA LYS A 78 12.75 -11.57 -12.81
C LYS A 78 11.74 -11.95 -11.73
N SER A 79 12.23 -12.06 -10.50
CA SER A 79 11.38 -12.04 -9.30
C SER A 79 11.40 -10.64 -8.68
N LEU A 80 10.24 -10.15 -8.22
CA LEU A 80 10.07 -8.83 -7.63
C LEU A 80 8.91 -8.77 -6.63
N CYS A 81 8.91 -7.76 -5.77
CA CYS A 81 7.79 -7.47 -4.87
C CYS A 81 6.61 -6.93 -5.67
N PHE A 82 5.43 -7.55 -5.57
CA PHE A 82 4.27 -7.08 -6.31
C PHE A 82 3.49 -6.03 -5.51
N PRO A 83 3.26 -4.82 -6.05
CA PRO A 83 2.43 -3.82 -5.40
C PRO A 83 1.04 -4.36 -5.09
N ASN A 84 0.47 -3.97 -3.97
CA ASN A 84 -0.84 -4.40 -3.50
C ASN A 84 -1.38 -3.43 -2.42
N THR A 85 -2.51 -3.79 -1.80
CA THR A 85 -3.16 -2.94 -0.78
C THR A 85 -2.73 -3.25 0.66
N LYS A 86 -1.58 -3.91 0.82
CA LYS A 86 -1.02 -4.31 2.12
C LYS A 86 0.35 -3.67 2.35
N CYS A 87 0.60 -3.30 3.60
CA CYS A 87 1.88 -2.73 4.00
C CYS A 87 3.06 -3.72 3.95
N GLY A 88 2.79 -5.02 3.94
CA GLY A 88 3.84 -6.05 3.87
C GLY A 88 4.75 -5.92 2.66
N PHE A 89 4.34 -5.23 1.58
CA PHE A 89 5.19 -4.89 0.45
C PHE A 89 6.56 -4.33 0.87
N TYR A 90 6.60 -3.48 1.89
CA TYR A 90 7.84 -2.90 2.38
C TYR A 90 8.76 -3.91 3.07
N LYS A 91 8.21 -4.99 3.65
CA LYS A 91 9.02 -6.12 4.16
C LYS A 91 9.69 -6.89 3.02
N CYS A 92 8.97 -7.08 1.91
CA CYS A 92 9.57 -7.67 0.71
C CYS A 92 10.71 -6.80 0.16
N MET A 93 10.51 -5.48 0.10
CA MET A 93 11.56 -4.56 -0.32
C MET A 93 12.77 -4.62 0.61
N GLU A 94 12.55 -4.64 1.93
CA GLU A 94 13.65 -4.81 2.90
C GLU A 94 14.37 -6.15 2.74
N LYS A 95 13.64 -7.25 2.49
CA LYS A 95 14.24 -8.57 2.21
C LYS A 95 15.16 -8.54 0.99
N ASN A 96 14.76 -7.84 -0.06
CA ASN A 96 15.51 -7.77 -1.32
C ASN A 96 16.71 -6.81 -1.28
N TYR A 97 16.59 -5.69 -0.57
CA TYR A 97 17.61 -4.63 -0.56
C TYR A 97 18.47 -4.60 0.71
N GLN A 98 17.99 -5.16 1.81
CA GLN A 98 18.68 -5.26 3.11
C GLN A 98 19.21 -3.91 3.61
N CYS A 99 18.42 -2.85 3.48
CA CYS A 99 18.86 -1.49 3.77
C CYS A 99 19.14 -1.25 5.27
N GLU A 100 18.44 -1.94 6.16
CA GLU A 100 18.71 -1.86 7.60
C GLU A 100 20.11 -2.36 7.95
N SER A 101 20.61 -3.39 7.25
CA SER A 101 21.96 -3.94 7.49
C SER A 101 23.11 -2.95 7.26
N VAL A 102 22.84 -1.86 6.53
CA VAL A 102 23.79 -0.78 6.23
C VAL A 102 23.38 0.55 6.85
N GLY A 103 22.47 0.52 7.83
CA GLY A 103 22.04 1.68 8.61
C GLY A 103 21.01 2.58 7.91
N VAL A 104 20.46 2.18 6.75
CA VAL A 104 19.43 2.93 6.04
C VAL A 104 18.06 2.32 6.32
N ASN A 105 17.35 2.86 7.31
CA ASN A 105 16.15 2.22 7.88
C ASN A 105 14.83 2.63 7.20
N TYR A 106 14.86 2.99 5.90
CA TYR A 106 13.67 3.52 5.21
C TYR A 106 12.51 2.53 5.21
N PHE A 107 12.72 1.28 4.78
CA PHE A 107 11.63 0.32 4.70
C PHE A 107 11.13 -0.13 6.07
N SER A 108 12.04 -0.52 6.98
CA SER A 108 11.68 -1.14 8.25
C SER A 108 11.22 -0.16 9.33
N LYS A 109 11.76 1.06 9.39
CA LYS A 109 11.47 2.03 10.47
C LYS A 109 10.61 3.22 10.03
N LEU A 110 10.42 3.41 8.72
CA LEU A 110 9.65 4.54 8.20
C LEU A 110 8.47 4.08 7.34
N ALA A 111 8.71 3.45 6.18
CA ALA A 111 7.67 3.12 5.23
C ALA A 111 6.67 2.07 5.78
N PHE A 112 7.16 0.94 6.31
CA PHE A 112 6.30 -0.09 6.89
C PHE A 112 5.49 0.41 8.11
N PRO A 113 6.10 1.07 9.11
CA PRO A 113 5.34 1.59 10.26
C PRO A 113 4.32 2.67 9.89
N THR A 114 4.68 3.62 9.01
CA THR A 114 3.77 4.69 8.57
C THR A 114 2.58 4.08 7.82
N CYS A 115 2.83 3.16 6.90
CA CYS A 115 1.77 2.43 6.19
C CYS A 115 0.86 1.67 7.17
N SER A 116 1.44 0.92 8.12
CA SER A 116 0.67 0.15 9.10
C SER A 116 -0.18 1.05 10.01
N ALA A 117 0.32 2.25 10.32
CA ALA A 117 -0.45 3.25 11.07
C ALA A 117 -1.68 3.72 10.28
N TYR A 118 -1.57 3.88 8.96
CA TYR A 118 -2.73 4.17 8.10
C TYR A 118 -3.75 3.03 8.10
N GLU A 119 -3.32 1.78 7.90
CA GLU A 119 -4.23 0.62 7.95
C GLU A 119 -4.98 0.56 9.30
N LYS A 120 -4.26 0.74 10.40
CA LYS A 120 -4.83 0.79 11.74
C LYS A 120 -5.83 1.94 11.91
N ASN A 121 -5.50 3.14 11.44
CA ASN A 121 -6.38 4.30 11.58
C ASN A 121 -7.64 4.18 10.69
N ILE A 122 -7.54 3.50 9.55
CA ILE A 122 -8.70 3.12 8.72
C ILE A 122 -9.59 2.13 9.49
N GLN A 123 -9.02 1.10 10.10
CA GLN A 123 -9.77 0.14 10.93
C GLN A 123 -10.46 0.83 12.12
N ASN A 124 -9.84 1.88 12.67
CA ASN A 124 -10.41 2.71 13.74
C ASN A 124 -11.41 3.77 13.24
N LEU A 125 -11.79 3.76 11.95
CA LEU A 125 -12.74 4.71 11.35
C LEU A 125 -12.32 6.18 11.48
N GLU A 126 -11.00 6.45 11.54
CA GLU A 126 -10.48 7.82 11.56
C GLU A 126 -10.63 8.54 10.20
N PHE A 127 -10.83 7.77 9.13
CA PHE A 127 -11.00 8.27 7.76
C PHE A 127 -12.45 8.22 7.28
N THR A 128 -12.83 9.14 6.40
CA THR A 128 -14.05 9.03 5.60
C THR A 128 -13.86 8.04 4.46
N LYS A 129 -14.95 7.66 3.76
CA LYS A 129 -14.89 6.83 2.54
C LYS A 129 -13.85 7.35 1.54
N VAL A 130 -13.90 8.64 1.22
CA VAL A 130 -12.99 9.27 0.26
C VAL A 130 -11.55 9.30 0.80
N GLY A 131 -11.39 9.43 2.11
CA GLY A 131 -10.09 9.31 2.78
C GLY A 131 -9.48 7.91 2.64
N VAL A 132 -10.27 6.85 2.87
CA VAL A 132 -9.87 5.45 2.71
C VAL A 132 -9.43 5.18 1.27
N GLU A 133 -10.24 5.61 0.30
CA GLU A 133 -9.93 5.50 -1.13
C GLU A 133 -8.61 6.18 -1.49
N TRP A 134 -8.39 7.41 -0.99
CA TRP A 134 -7.14 8.14 -1.21
C TRP A 134 -5.94 7.41 -0.61
N VAL A 135 -6.03 6.92 0.63
CA VAL A 135 -4.92 6.22 1.30
C VAL A 135 -4.47 5.00 0.51
N TYR A 136 -5.39 4.12 0.11
CA TYR A 136 -5.01 2.91 -0.64
C TYR A 136 -4.52 3.23 -2.06
N THR A 137 -5.09 4.24 -2.72
CA THR A 137 -4.60 4.66 -4.04
C THR A 137 -3.21 5.28 -3.96
N VAL A 138 -2.91 6.03 -2.90
CA VAL A 138 -1.55 6.53 -2.61
C VAL A 138 -0.61 5.38 -2.32
N MET A 139 -1.02 4.41 -1.48
CA MET A 139 -0.22 3.24 -1.15
C MET A 139 0.22 2.51 -2.42
N VAL A 140 -0.72 2.15 -3.30
CA VAL A 140 -0.41 1.45 -4.55
C VAL A 140 0.45 2.32 -5.48
N CYS A 141 0.19 3.63 -5.56
CA CYS A 141 1.02 4.55 -6.35
C CYS A 141 2.48 4.55 -5.91
N LEU A 142 2.73 4.65 -4.60
CA LEU A 142 4.08 4.65 -4.02
C LEU A 142 4.81 3.33 -4.28
N GLN A 143 4.10 2.21 -4.12
CA GLN A 143 4.66 0.88 -4.35
C GLN A 143 4.99 0.65 -5.83
N LYS A 144 4.10 1.05 -6.76
CA LYS A 144 4.38 1.02 -8.21
C LYS A 144 5.61 1.84 -8.55
N GLY A 145 5.73 3.06 -8.03
CA GLY A 145 6.88 3.93 -8.27
C GLY A 145 8.22 3.30 -7.86
N LEU A 146 8.25 2.57 -6.73
CA LEU A 146 9.43 1.82 -6.31
C LEU A 146 9.80 0.70 -7.29
N ILE A 147 8.81 -0.07 -7.76
CA ILE A 147 9.05 -1.12 -8.76
C ILE A 147 9.52 -0.52 -10.10
N ASP A 148 8.90 0.57 -10.52
CA ASP A 148 9.30 1.26 -11.75
C ASP A 148 10.73 1.79 -11.68
N GLU A 149 11.09 2.51 -10.60
CA GLU A 149 12.44 3.05 -10.45
C GLU A 149 13.50 1.94 -10.31
N CYS A 150 13.24 0.98 -9.44
CA CYS A 150 14.26 0.03 -9.06
C CYS A 150 14.38 -1.14 -10.02
N ILE A 151 13.25 -1.65 -10.53
CA ILE A 151 13.22 -2.85 -11.35
C ILE A 151 13.14 -2.47 -12.83
N ASN A 152 12.12 -1.72 -13.24
CA ASN A 152 11.90 -1.43 -14.66
C ASN A 152 12.96 -0.50 -15.25
N ASN A 153 13.34 0.54 -14.51
CA ASN A 153 14.40 1.47 -14.89
C ASN A 153 15.80 0.98 -14.47
N GLY A 154 15.88 -0.12 -13.71
CA GLY A 154 17.14 -0.71 -13.26
C GLY A 154 18.00 0.17 -12.35
N ARG A 155 17.42 1.19 -11.71
CA ARG A 155 18.19 2.18 -10.94
C ARG A 155 18.52 1.75 -9.53
N CYS A 156 17.96 0.63 -9.06
CA CYS A 156 18.31 0.00 -7.79
C CYS A 156 18.70 -1.46 -8.06
N ALA A 157 19.78 -1.66 -8.81
CA ALA A 157 20.35 -2.99 -8.98
C ALA A 157 20.62 -3.62 -7.60
N PRO A 158 20.36 -4.94 -7.40
CA PRO A 158 20.68 -5.62 -6.16
C PRO A 158 22.14 -5.36 -5.82
N PRO A 159 22.43 -4.67 -4.72
CA PRO A 159 23.76 -4.12 -4.53
C PRO A 159 24.72 -5.22 -4.09
N GLU A 160 25.92 -5.21 -4.66
CA GLU A 160 27.08 -5.78 -3.97
C GLU A 160 27.20 -5.14 -2.59
N ILE A 161 27.76 -5.88 -1.61
CA ILE A 161 27.76 -5.45 -0.21
C ILE A 161 28.36 -4.05 -0.01
N ASN A 162 29.35 -3.69 -0.82
CA ASN A 162 30.06 -2.41 -0.77
C ASN A 162 29.24 -1.22 -1.32
N GLU A 163 28.24 -1.47 -2.17
CA GLU A 163 27.40 -0.42 -2.78
C GLU A 163 26.01 -0.32 -2.15
N ARG A 164 25.66 -1.23 -1.25
CA ARG A 164 24.31 -1.35 -0.68
C ARG A 164 23.82 -0.09 0.00
N LYS A 165 24.67 0.56 0.79
CA LYS A 165 24.29 1.81 1.45
C LYS A 165 23.88 2.87 0.43
N LYS A 166 24.67 3.03 -0.65
CA LYS A 166 24.41 4.01 -1.72
C LYS A 166 23.10 3.73 -2.43
N VAL A 167 22.81 2.46 -2.77
CA VAL A 167 21.55 2.06 -3.40
C VAL A 167 20.36 2.33 -2.47
N CYS A 168 20.49 2.04 -1.18
CA CYS A 168 19.44 2.31 -0.19
C CYS A 168 19.21 3.80 0.07
N ASP A 169 20.28 4.60 0.10
CA ASP A 169 20.18 6.06 0.16
C ASP A 169 19.45 6.61 -1.09
N GLN A 170 19.76 6.08 -2.27
CA GLN A 170 19.11 6.46 -3.53
C GLN A 170 17.62 6.08 -3.56
N ILE A 171 17.26 4.88 -3.11
CA ILE A 171 15.86 4.46 -2.94
C ILE A 171 15.14 5.46 -2.04
N THR A 172 15.72 5.79 -0.89
CA THR A 172 15.13 6.72 0.07
C THR A 172 14.92 8.09 -0.58
N ASP A 173 15.95 8.61 -1.25
CA ASP A 173 15.90 9.90 -1.93
C ASP A 173 14.82 9.97 -3.02
N PHE A 174 14.77 8.95 -3.88
CA PHE A 174 13.75 8.83 -4.92
C PHE A 174 12.35 8.82 -4.30
N THR A 175 12.13 7.97 -3.30
CA THR A 175 10.78 7.77 -2.77
C THR A 175 10.26 9.06 -2.14
N LEU A 176 11.09 9.78 -1.39
CA LEU A 176 10.73 11.09 -0.82
C LEU A 176 10.38 12.13 -1.89
N ARG A 177 11.07 12.15 -3.03
CA ARG A 177 10.75 13.05 -4.16
C ARG A 177 9.50 12.61 -4.93
N TYR A 178 9.18 11.32 -4.90
CA TYR A 178 8.03 10.74 -5.59
C TYR A 178 6.73 10.91 -4.79
N HIS A 179 6.80 10.96 -3.45
CA HIS A 179 5.65 11.10 -2.54
C HIS A 179 4.68 12.22 -2.92
N PRO A 180 5.11 13.48 -3.16
CA PRO A 180 4.19 14.57 -3.49
C PRO A 180 3.31 14.27 -4.71
N GLY A 181 3.88 13.64 -5.74
CA GLY A 181 3.16 13.28 -6.96
C GLY A 181 1.99 12.33 -6.67
N CYS A 182 2.22 11.27 -5.88
CA CYS A 182 1.16 10.36 -5.47
C CYS A 182 0.12 11.07 -4.59
N TYR A 183 0.54 11.89 -3.61
CA TYR A 183 -0.41 12.56 -2.71
C TYR A 183 -1.36 13.51 -3.45
N ILE A 184 -0.85 14.20 -4.47
CA ILE A 184 -1.61 15.18 -5.26
C ILE A 184 -2.53 14.48 -6.27
N ASN A 185 -2.06 13.41 -6.93
CA ASN A 185 -2.72 12.85 -8.11
C ASN A 185 -3.53 11.56 -7.84
N SER A 186 -3.31 10.86 -6.73
CA SER A 186 -4.05 9.64 -6.41
C SER A 186 -5.49 9.93 -5.95
N GLY A 187 -6.45 9.19 -6.50
CA GLY A 187 -7.87 9.34 -6.16
C GLY A 187 -8.36 10.77 -6.38
N VAL A 188 -9.01 11.35 -5.37
CA VAL A 188 -9.43 12.77 -5.42
C VAL A 188 -8.27 13.76 -5.23
N GLY A 189 -7.10 13.28 -4.81
CA GLY A 189 -5.94 14.09 -4.42
C GLY A 189 -6.10 14.72 -3.04
N VAL A 190 -4.98 14.85 -2.32
CA VAL A 190 -4.94 15.35 -0.93
C VAL A 190 -5.54 16.75 -0.79
N CYS A 191 -5.44 17.58 -1.82
CA CYS A 191 -5.97 18.94 -1.79
C CYS A 191 -7.50 18.98 -1.70
N ARG A 192 -8.19 17.99 -2.27
CA ARG A 192 -9.66 17.89 -2.30
C ARG A 192 -10.24 17.06 -1.17
N LEU A 193 -9.39 16.48 -0.31
CA LEU A 193 -9.86 15.72 0.84
C LEU A 193 -10.60 16.60 1.85
N PRO A 194 -11.62 16.04 2.53
CA PRO A 194 -12.22 16.63 3.72
C PRO A 194 -11.17 17.02 4.77
N ILE A 195 -11.46 18.06 5.56
CA ILE A 195 -10.55 18.54 6.62
C ILE A 195 -10.28 17.42 7.64
N LYS A 196 -11.29 16.61 7.98
CA LYS A 196 -11.14 15.44 8.86
C LYS A 196 -10.03 14.50 8.36
N ASP A 197 -10.04 14.15 7.08
CA ASP A 197 -9.05 13.23 6.50
C ASP A 197 -7.66 13.86 6.44
N LYS A 198 -7.55 15.16 6.14
CA LYS A 198 -6.28 15.89 6.20
C LYS A 198 -5.68 15.91 7.60
N MET A 199 -6.51 16.08 8.63
CA MET A 199 -6.07 15.99 10.03
C MET A 199 -5.64 14.58 10.41
N ALA A 200 -6.39 13.55 9.98
CA ALA A 200 -6.03 12.14 10.20
C ALA A 200 -4.70 11.78 9.51
N ILE A 201 -4.48 12.25 8.28
CA ILE A 201 -3.18 12.14 7.57
C ILE A 201 -2.08 12.72 8.42
N TRP A 202 -2.21 13.99 8.85
CA TRP A 202 -1.18 14.66 9.63
C TRP A 202 -0.87 13.93 10.93
N LYS A 203 -1.91 13.53 11.68
CA LYS A 203 -1.76 12.74 12.92
C LYS A 203 -1.03 11.42 12.67
N THR A 204 -1.29 10.77 11.54
CA THR A 204 -0.69 9.49 11.16
C THR A 204 0.79 9.63 10.83
N VAL A 205 1.17 10.64 10.02
CA VAL A 205 2.55 10.77 9.53
C VAL A 205 3.46 11.56 10.47
N ASN A 206 2.94 12.52 11.24
CA ASN A 206 3.74 13.42 12.06
C ASN A 206 4.76 12.73 13.00
N PRO A 207 4.45 11.58 13.64
CA PRO A 207 5.42 10.85 14.46
C PRO A 207 6.65 10.34 13.68
N TYR A 208 6.53 10.19 12.37
CA TYR A 208 7.55 9.63 11.49
C TYR A 208 8.31 10.70 10.69
N LEU A 209 7.78 11.93 10.60
CA LEU A 209 8.36 12.99 9.76
C LEU A 209 9.71 13.48 10.29
N THR A 210 10.77 13.16 9.55
CA THR A 210 12.08 13.83 9.63
C THR A 210 12.01 15.26 9.10
N THR A 211 13.08 16.05 9.30
CA THR A 211 13.18 17.42 8.75
C THR A 211 12.99 17.44 7.23
N ARG A 212 13.62 16.49 6.52
CA ARG A 212 13.51 16.37 5.06
C ARG A 212 12.09 16.04 4.61
N GLU A 213 11.40 15.15 5.30
CA GLU A 213 10.01 14.81 4.96
C GLU A 213 9.05 15.98 5.21
N LYS A 214 9.31 16.80 6.22
CA LYS A 214 8.56 18.04 6.44
C LYS A 214 8.72 19.01 5.27
N GLU A 215 9.87 19.04 4.60
CA GLU A 215 10.09 19.85 3.41
C GLU A 215 9.27 19.36 2.22
N GLU A 216 9.22 18.04 1.97
CA GLU A 216 8.38 17.45 0.92
C GLU A 216 6.88 17.68 1.22
N ALA A 217 6.46 17.53 2.49
CA ALA A 217 5.09 17.83 2.91
C ALA A 217 4.71 19.31 2.66
N LYS A 218 5.65 20.26 2.87
CA LYS A 218 5.41 21.67 2.53
C LYS A 218 5.13 21.86 1.04
N LYS A 219 5.83 21.14 0.14
CA LYS A 219 5.56 21.25 -1.31
C LYS A 219 4.12 20.87 -1.65
N VAL A 220 3.61 19.83 -1.01
CA VAL A 220 2.20 19.40 -1.16
C VAL A 220 1.24 20.46 -0.63
N ILE A 221 1.51 21.01 0.56
CA ILE A 221 0.69 22.09 1.14
C ILE A 221 0.67 23.31 0.20
N PHE A 222 1.83 23.77 -0.26
CA PHE A 222 1.92 24.90 -1.18
C PHE A 222 1.19 24.62 -2.50
N HIS A 223 1.28 23.40 -3.03
CA HIS A 223 0.52 23.01 -4.23
C HIS A 223 -0.99 23.15 -4.01
N CYS A 224 -1.51 22.73 -2.85
CA CYS A 224 -2.93 22.82 -2.55
C CYS A 224 -3.43 24.25 -2.28
N LEU A 225 -2.54 25.17 -1.89
CA LEU A 225 -2.88 26.56 -1.59
C LEU A 225 -2.75 27.50 -2.80
N LYS A 226 -1.99 27.12 -3.83
CA LYS A 226 -1.88 27.93 -5.04
C LYS A 226 -3.23 27.96 -5.76
N PRO A 227 -3.77 29.15 -6.11
CA PRO A 227 -4.93 29.23 -6.96
C PRO A 227 -4.61 28.52 -8.28
N LYS A 228 -5.49 27.62 -8.71
CA LYS A 228 -5.43 27.11 -10.08
C LYS A 228 -5.73 28.29 -10.99
N ALA A 229 -4.73 28.69 -11.78
CA ALA A 229 -4.92 29.64 -12.87
C ALA A 229 -5.92 29.07 -13.88
#